data_AF-A0A1L9UVQ3-F1
#
_entry.id   AF-A0A1L9UVQ3-F1
#
_cell.length_a   1.000
_cell.length_b   1.000
_cell.length_c   1.000
_cell.angle_alpha   90.00
_cell.angle_beta   90.00
_cell.angle_gamma   90.00
#
_symmetry.space_group_name_H-M   'P 1'
#
loop_
_entity.id
_entity.type
_entity.pdbx_description
1 polymer ?
#
loop_
_entity_poly.entity_id
_entity_poly.type
_entity_poly.pdbx_seq_one_letter_code
_entity_poly.pdbx_strand_id
1 'polypeptide(L)'
;LEECIETIQASSNPGDDLLVQMVKLQRITSKVTEVRIQLRGAGSEQRTRLIPPYISALSAQLGEARRSFPPHLTTNKILGAMALHTEICINDLIFIRLRQTPLLADTSSMEALLACLNAAKRAVDIMFNFNPTDYIYFPFFLWRQFRTVILTLIRLASLEDPAWDVNLVRRTVDITSILDQTAQNLSNVQTSGDGGVDDLENVVAKSLAWVNRMRSCLLAVYQSTDDEASPELSSLMAAVETPGQMDQGVSELRGASGMDIFLSLDNDFFGEDTFGWPQLYSENGI
;
A
#
# COMPACT_ATOMS: atom_id res chain seq x y z
N LEU A 1 23.20 11.44 3.26
CA LEU A 1 21.89 11.93 2.77
C LEU A 1 21.71 13.42 3.07
N GLU A 2 21.91 13.88 4.31
CA GLU A 2 21.81 15.32 4.64
C GLU A 2 22.79 16.17 3.80
N GLU A 3 24.05 15.75 3.73
CA GLU A 3 25.08 16.38 2.88
C GLU A 3 24.71 16.38 1.38
N CYS A 4 23.99 15.35 0.91
CA CYS A 4 23.51 15.29 -0.47
C CYS A 4 22.35 16.26 -0.69
N ILE A 5 21.45 16.41 0.28
CA ILE A 5 20.36 17.38 0.23
C ILE A 5 20.94 18.80 0.23
N GLU A 6 21.92 19.08 1.08
CA GLU A 6 22.60 20.38 1.13
C GLU A 6 23.31 20.71 -0.20
N THR A 7 23.95 19.71 -0.81
CA THR A 7 24.62 19.88 -2.12
C THR A 7 23.61 20.14 -3.24
N ILE A 8 22.48 19.43 -3.26
CA ILE A 8 21.41 19.60 -4.26
C ILE A 8 20.66 20.92 -4.07
N GLN A 9 20.49 21.39 -2.84
CA GLN A 9 19.90 22.70 -2.55
C GLN A 9 20.80 23.86 -2.95
N ALA A 10 22.12 23.64 -3.05
CA ALA A 10 23.07 24.63 -3.50
C ALA A 10 23.10 24.78 -5.04
N SER A 11 22.63 23.77 -5.79
CA SER A 11 22.46 23.84 -7.25
C SER A 11 21.10 24.47 -7.61
N SER A 12 21.13 25.56 -8.38
CA SER A 12 19.96 26.40 -8.69
C SER A 12 19.05 25.82 -9.79
N ASN A 13 18.70 24.53 -9.75
CA ASN A 13 17.82 23.89 -10.74
C ASN A 13 16.44 23.57 -10.14
N PRO A 14 15.31 23.95 -10.76
CA PRO A 14 13.96 23.61 -10.26
C PRO A 14 13.68 22.11 -10.07
N GLY A 15 14.38 21.23 -10.81
CA GLY A 15 14.28 19.78 -10.59
C GLY A 15 14.85 19.34 -9.24
N ASP A 16 15.82 20.09 -8.72
CA ASP A 16 16.48 19.83 -7.44
C ASP A 16 15.52 20.11 -6.28
N ASP A 17 14.67 21.14 -6.39
CA ASP A 17 13.63 21.43 -5.40
C ASP A 17 12.61 20.28 -5.27
N LEU A 18 12.13 19.74 -6.39
CA LEU A 18 11.20 18.60 -6.39
C LEU A 18 11.88 17.39 -5.73
N LEU A 19 13.10 17.06 -6.16
CA LEU A 19 13.84 15.92 -5.63
C LEU A 19 14.09 16.04 -4.12
N VAL A 20 14.46 17.23 -3.65
CA VAL A 20 14.66 17.50 -2.21
C VAL A 20 13.39 17.20 -1.42
N GLN A 21 12.22 17.65 -1.90
CA GLN A 21 10.95 17.38 -1.21
C GLN A 21 10.56 15.90 -1.27
N MET A 22 10.80 15.22 -2.39
CA MET A 22 10.60 13.77 -2.51
C MET A 22 11.47 13.00 -1.52
N VAL A 23 12.75 13.37 -1.39
CA VAL A 23 13.70 12.73 -0.45
C VAL A 23 13.28 12.96 1.00
N LYS A 24 12.81 14.16 1.35
CA LYS A 24 12.28 14.43 2.71
C LYS A 24 11.10 13.51 3.05
N LEU A 25 10.14 13.35 2.14
CA LEU A 25 9.00 12.44 2.34
C LEU A 25 9.45 10.98 2.41
N GLN A 26 10.37 10.57 1.54
CA GLN A 26 10.92 9.21 1.53
C GLN A 26 11.64 8.90 2.85
N ARG A 27 12.40 9.84 3.40
CA ARG A 27 13.08 9.68 4.69
C ARG A 27 12.09 9.45 5.84
N ILE A 28 10.96 10.16 5.86
CA ILE A 28 9.91 9.92 6.86
C ILE A 28 9.33 8.52 6.67
N THR A 29 9.05 8.11 5.43
CA THR A 29 8.59 6.75 5.12
C THR A 29 9.61 5.69 5.58
N SER A 30 10.91 5.91 5.39
CA SER A 30 11.95 5.00 5.88
C SER A 30 11.95 4.87 7.40
N LYS A 31 11.74 5.96 8.14
CA LYS A 31 11.59 5.91 9.61
C LYS A 31 10.38 5.08 10.03
N VAL A 32 9.26 5.20 9.31
CA VAL A 32 8.08 4.35 9.54
C VAL A 32 8.42 2.88 9.33
N THR A 33 9.15 2.54 8.27
CA THR A 33 9.61 1.18 7.99
C THR A 33 10.52 0.66 9.10
N GLU A 34 11.44 1.47 9.60
CA GLU A 34 12.31 1.12 10.72
C GLU A 34 11.50 0.79 11.99
N VAL A 35 10.55 1.65 12.36
CA VAL A 35 9.64 1.38 13.49
C VAL A 35 8.86 0.08 13.28
N ARG A 36 8.35 -0.16 12.08
CA ARG A 36 7.65 -1.40 11.73
C ARG A 36 8.54 -2.64 11.90
N ILE A 37 9.80 -2.57 11.49
CA ILE A 37 10.76 -3.67 11.63
C ILE A 37 11.11 -3.90 13.10
N GLN A 38 11.39 -2.84 13.86
CA GLN A 38 11.71 -2.94 15.29
C GLN A 38 10.57 -3.54 16.11
N LEU A 39 9.32 -3.28 15.69
CA LEU A 39 8.11 -3.80 16.34
C LEU A 39 7.61 -5.10 15.69
N ARG A 40 8.30 -5.63 14.67
CA ARG A 40 7.97 -6.92 14.03
C ARG A 40 8.20 -8.03 15.06
N GLY A 41 7.13 -8.73 15.44
CA GLY A 41 7.19 -9.76 16.49
C GLY A 41 7.08 -9.22 17.92
N ALA A 42 6.62 -7.98 18.11
CA ALA A 42 6.18 -7.47 19.42
C ALA A 42 4.94 -8.25 19.91
N GLY A 43 5.15 -9.44 20.48
CA GLY A 43 4.08 -10.31 21.01
C GLY A 43 3.54 -9.88 22.38
N SER A 44 3.68 -8.60 22.74
CA SER A 44 3.19 -8.09 24.02
C SER A 44 2.65 -6.68 23.87
N GLU A 45 1.51 -6.42 24.50
CA GLU A 45 0.88 -5.10 24.60
C GLU A 45 1.87 -3.99 25.01
N GLN A 46 2.75 -4.27 25.97
CA GLN A 46 3.69 -3.27 26.50
C GLN A 46 4.62 -2.69 25.42
N ARG A 47 5.02 -3.50 24.44
CA ARG A 47 5.89 -3.07 23.34
C ARG A 47 5.14 -2.25 22.29
N THR A 48 3.83 -2.48 22.11
CA THR A 48 3.00 -1.76 21.15
C THR A 48 2.45 -0.43 21.69
N ARG A 49 2.57 -0.15 23.00
CA ARG A 49 2.15 1.11 23.64
C ARG A 49 2.85 2.35 23.11
N LEU A 50 4.04 2.21 22.52
CA LEU A 50 4.78 3.35 21.93
C LEU A 50 4.30 3.71 20.51
N ILE A 51 3.43 2.92 19.89
CA ILE A 51 2.95 3.18 18.53
C ILE A 51 2.23 4.53 18.41
N PRO A 52 1.25 4.89 19.25
CA PRO A 52 0.59 6.19 19.12
C PRO A 52 1.53 7.40 19.27
N PRO A 53 2.48 7.41 20.24
CA PRO A 53 3.55 8.42 20.27
C PRO A 53 4.39 8.49 18.98
N TYR A 54 4.78 7.35 18.39
CA TYR A 54 5.49 7.35 17.11
C TYR A 54 4.65 7.94 15.97
N ILE A 55 3.37 7.57 15.88
CA ILE A 55 2.42 8.12 14.91
C ILE A 55 2.37 9.64 15.04
N SER A 56 2.21 10.15 16.26
CA SER A 56 2.18 11.59 16.52
C SER A 56 3.47 12.30 16.07
N ALA A 57 4.64 11.79 16.48
CA ALA A 57 5.93 12.39 16.15
C ALA A 57 6.23 12.37 14.64
N LEU A 58 5.87 11.30 13.94
CA LEU A 58 6.06 11.18 12.49
C LEU A 58 5.05 12.03 11.71
N SER A 59 3.82 12.15 12.20
CA SER A 59 2.79 13.03 11.62
C SER A 59 3.19 14.50 11.72
N ALA A 60 3.79 14.91 12.85
CA ALA A 60 4.35 16.25 13.02
C ALA A 60 5.49 16.52 12.02
N GLN A 61 6.39 15.56 11.81
CA GLN A 61 7.46 15.65 10.79
C GLN A 61 6.89 15.77 9.37
N LEU A 62 5.83 15.01 9.05
CA LEU A 62 5.16 15.11 7.75
C LEU A 62 4.48 16.48 7.57
N GLY A 63 3.85 17.01 8.63
CA GLY A 63 3.26 18.34 8.63
C GLY A 63 4.30 19.45 8.39
N GLU A 64 5.47 19.36 9.02
CA GLU A 64 6.60 20.26 8.77
C GLU A 64 7.11 20.15 7.34
N ALA A 65 7.32 18.93 6.84
CA ALA A 65 7.78 18.71 5.48
C ALA A 65 6.82 19.33 4.45
N ARG A 66 5.51 19.13 4.62
CA ARG A 66 4.47 19.74 3.76
C ARG A 66 4.48 21.27 3.80
N ARG A 67 4.68 21.87 4.98
CA ARG A 67 4.80 23.34 5.11
C ARG A 67 6.06 23.90 4.45
N SER A 68 7.10 23.08 4.32
CA SER A 68 8.35 23.45 3.65
C SER A 68 8.30 23.35 2.11
N PHE A 69 7.14 23.04 1.52
CA PHE A 69 6.99 22.94 0.06
C PHE A 69 7.05 24.33 -0.58
N PRO A 70 7.91 24.52 -1.61
CA PRO A 70 7.88 25.72 -2.44
C PRO A 70 6.49 25.93 -3.08
N PRO A 71 6.01 27.18 -3.26
CA PRO A 71 4.68 27.45 -3.79
C PRO A 71 4.40 26.82 -5.16
N HIS A 72 5.44 26.69 -6.00
CA HIS A 72 5.32 26.08 -7.33
C HIS A 72 5.17 24.54 -7.29
N LEU A 73 5.42 23.91 -6.14
CA LEU A 73 5.32 22.47 -5.94
C LEU A 73 4.06 22.05 -5.17
N THR A 74 3.29 23.00 -4.61
CA THR A 74 2.09 22.70 -3.83
C THR A 74 1.00 21.98 -4.65
N THR A 75 0.95 22.21 -5.96
CA THR A 75 -0.01 21.57 -6.88
C THR A 75 0.55 20.32 -7.57
N ASN A 76 1.79 19.92 -7.26
CA ASN A 76 2.43 18.78 -7.88
C ASN A 76 1.78 17.46 -7.40
N LYS A 77 1.16 16.73 -8.34
CA LYS A 77 0.42 15.49 -8.04
C LYS A 77 1.30 14.39 -7.48
N ILE A 78 2.57 14.30 -7.91
CA ILE A 78 3.52 13.28 -7.44
C ILE A 78 3.86 13.55 -5.97
N LEU A 79 4.18 14.79 -5.59
CA LEU A 79 4.41 15.15 -4.19
C LEU A 79 3.15 14.96 -3.33
N GLY A 80 1.98 15.32 -3.87
CA GLY A 80 0.70 15.04 -3.22
C GLY A 80 0.50 13.55 -2.92
N ALA A 81 0.74 12.69 -3.92
CA ALA A 81 0.65 11.25 -3.80
C ALA A 81 1.67 10.70 -2.78
N MET A 82 2.94 11.10 -2.86
CA MET A 82 3.99 10.68 -1.92
C MET A 82 3.66 11.09 -0.48
N ALA A 83 3.14 12.30 -0.29
CA ALA A 83 2.81 12.80 1.03
C ALA A 83 1.60 12.07 1.62
N LEU A 84 0.59 11.69 0.81
CA LEU A 84 -0.53 10.88 1.25
C LEU A 84 -0.12 9.44 1.54
N HIS A 85 0.72 8.84 0.70
CA HIS A 85 1.31 7.53 0.96
C HIS A 85 2.07 7.52 2.30
N THR A 86 2.88 8.55 2.56
CA THR A 86 3.60 8.68 3.85
C THR A 86 2.61 8.75 5.01
N GLU A 87 1.54 9.54 4.89
CA GLU A 87 0.47 9.66 5.90
C GLU A 87 -0.20 8.30 6.16
N ILE A 88 -0.49 7.53 5.11
CA ILE A 88 -1.04 6.17 5.21
C ILE A 88 -0.06 5.26 5.94
N CYS A 89 1.22 5.21 5.54
CA CYS A 89 2.21 4.36 6.18
C CYS A 89 2.37 4.65 7.67
N ILE A 90 2.36 5.94 8.06
CA ILE A 90 2.45 6.35 9.47
C ILE A 90 1.26 5.78 10.25
N ASN A 91 0.03 6.04 9.80
CA ASN A 91 -1.17 5.62 10.52
C ASN A 91 -1.35 4.09 10.48
N ASP A 92 -0.92 3.42 9.41
CA ASP A 92 -0.96 1.95 9.24
C ASP A 92 -0.11 1.20 10.28
N LEU A 93 0.80 1.88 10.99
CA LEU A 93 1.48 1.31 12.17
C LEU A 93 0.48 0.83 13.24
N ILE A 94 -0.72 1.41 13.29
CA ILE A 94 -1.72 1.05 14.29
C ILE A 94 -2.17 -0.40 14.21
N PHE A 95 -2.13 -1.02 13.03
CA PHE A 95 -2.48 -2.43 12.86
C PHE A 95 -1.55 -3.37 13.66
N ILE A 96 -0.31 -2.95 13.94
CA ILE A 96 0.60 -3.71 14.81
C ILE A 96 0.07 -3.74 16.24
N ARG A 97 -0.48 -2.62 16.72
CA ARG A 97 -1.09 -2.51 18.06
C ARG A 97 -2.39 -3.31 18.15
N LEU A 98 -3.24 -3.24 17.13
CA LEU A 98 -4.54 -3.91 17.11
C LEU A 98 -4.44 -5.43 17.16
N ARG A 99 -3.30 -6.03 16.77
CA ARG A 99 -3.03 -7.46 16.98
C ARG A 99 -2.90 -7.86 18.45
N GLN A 100 -2.65 -6.91 19.34
CA GLN A 100 -2.37 -7.14 20.77
C GLN A 100 -3.39 -6.46 21.68
N THR A 101 -4.13 -5.47 21.18
CA THR A 101 -4.99 -4.62 21.98
C THR A 101 -6.28 -4.31 21.21
N PRO A 102 -7.47 -4.55 21.80
CA PRO A 102 -8.73 -4.20 21.17
C PRO A 102 -8.85 -2.70 20.89
N LEU A 103 -9.57 -2.31 19.84
CA LEU A 103 -9.72 -0.91 19.43
C LEU A 103 -10.32 -0.02 20.53
N LEU A 104 -11.28 -0.56 21.32
CA LEU A 104 -11.93 0.17 22.42
C LEU A 104 -11.00 0.58 23.56
N ALA A 105 -9.82 -0.01 23.65
CA ALA A 105 -8.90 0.29 24.74
C ALA A 105 -8.27 1.68 24.61
N ASP A 106 -8.31 2.30 23.43
CA ASP A 106 -7.50 3.47 23.11
C ASP A 106 -8.09 4.31 21.97
N THR A 107 -8.47 5.55 22.28
CA THR A 107 -9.03 6.50 21.31
C THR A 107 -8.04 6.84 20.19
N SER A 108 -6.73 6.85 20.49
CA SER A 108 -5.71 7.16 19.49
C SER A 108 -5.65 6.11 18.38
N SER A 109 -6.02 4.87 18.67
CA SER A 109 -6.09 3.80 17.66
C SER A 109 -7.23 4.06 16.67
N MET A 110 -8.39 4.48 17.17
CA MET A 110 -9.55 4.86 16.35
C MET A 110 -9.24 6.07 15.47
N GLU A 111 -8.60 7.10 16.04
CA GLU A 111 -8.15 8.28 15.29
C GLU A 111 -7.20 7.91 14.16
N ALA A 112 -6.22 7.02 14.41
CA ALA A 112 -5.29 6.55 13.39
C ALA A 112 -5.99 5.78 12.27
N LEU A 113 -6.97 4.91 12.57
CA LEU A 113 -7.74 4.18 11.55
C LEU A 113 -8.56 5.14 10.67
N LEU A 114 -9.22 6.14 11.27
CA LEU A 114 -9.97 7.16 10.55
C LEU A 114 -9.05 8.05 9.70
N ALA A 115 -7.88 8.41 10.22
CA ALA A 115 -6.86 9.13 9.45
C ALA A 115 -6.36 8.31 8.25
N CYS A 116 -6.10 7.01 8.45
CA CYS A 116 -5.76 6.07 7.40
C CYS A 116 -6.83 6.01 6.30
N LEU A 117 -8.10 5.87 6.66
CA LEU A 117 -9.22 5.81 5.71
C LEU A 117 -9.32 7.10 4.88
N ASN A 118 -9.27 8.25 5.55
CA ASN A 118 -9.35 9.56 4.89
C ASN A 118 -8.15 9.81 3.97
N ALA A 119 -6.94 9.47 4.40
CA ALA A 119 -5.74 9.59 3.59
C ALA A 119 -5.78 8.65 2.38
N ALA A 120 -6.25 7.41 2.55
CA ALA A 120 -6.41 6.45 1.47
C ALA A 120 -7.45 6.90 0.44
N LYS A 121 -8.60 7.43 0.87
CA LYS A 121 -9.60 8.04 -0.02
C LYS A 121 -9.00 9.16 -0.86
N ARG A 122 -8.33 10.12 -0.22
CA ARG A 122 -7.65 11.23 -0.91
C ARG A 122 -6.56 10.74 -1.86
N ALA A 123 -5.87 9.64 -1.52
CA ALA A 123 -4.85 9.06 -2.38
C ALA A 123 -5.48 8.47 -3.65
N VAL A 124 -6.61 7.76 -3.53
CA VAL A 124 -7.42 7.28 -4.66
C VAL A 124 -7.84 8.44 -5.57
N ASP A 125 -8.34 9.54 -4.99
CA ASP A 125 -8.74 10.72 -5.75
C ASP A 125 -7.56 11.30 -6.55
N ILE A 126 -6.35 11.38 -5.95
CA ILE A 126 -5.15 11.82 -6.68
C ILE A 126 -4.76 10.82 -7.77
N MET A 127 -4.83 9.51 -7.51
CA MET A 127 -4.45 8.47 -8.47
C MET A 127 -5.33 8.48 -9.72
N PHE A 128 -6.63 8.74 -9.58
CA PHE A 128 -7.53 8.88 -10.74
C PHE A 128 -7.54 10.26 -11.39
N ASN A 129 -6.85 11.25 -10.81
CA ASN A 129 -6.63 12.54 -11.46
C ASN A 129 -5.50 12.52 -12.50
N PHE A 130 -4.76 11.43 -12.65
CA PHE A 130 -3.80 11.25 -13.75
C PHE A 130 -4.50 10.76 -15.02
N ASN A 131 -4.01 11.15 -16.18
CA ASN A 131 -4.55 10.62 -17.43
C ASN A 131 -4.12 9.14 -17.55
N PRO A 132 -5.00 8.21 -17.93
CA PRO A 132 -4.62 6.82 -18.18
C PRO A 132 -3.41 6.67 -19.13
N THR A 133 -3.25 7.58 -20.09
CA THR A 133 -2.07 7.58 -20.98
C THR A 133 -0.76 7.85 -20.25
N ASP A 134 -0.81 8.50 -19.08
CA ASP A 134 0.38 8.84 -18.29
C ASP A 134 0.88 7.64 -17.48
N TYR A 135 0.08 6.58 -17.34
CA TYR A 135 0.40 5.41 -16.52
C TYR A 135 1.66 4.70 -17.01
N ILE A 136 1.91 4.74 -18.32
CA ILE A 136 3.16 4.23 -18.91
C ILE A 136 4.37 5.02 -18.39
N TYR A 137 4.23 6.31 -18.10
CA TYR A 137 5.34 7.13 -17.61
C TYR A 137 5.46 7.16 -16.08
N PHE A 138 4.63 6.40 -15.37
CA PHE A 138 4.67 6.39 -13.92
C PHE A 138 5.98 5.77 -13.43
N PRO A 139 6.74 6.49 -12.57
CA PRO A 139 7.83 5.88 -11.85
C PRO A 139 7.34 4.67 -11.06
N PHE A 140 8.15 3.62 -11.03
CA PHE A 140 7.86 2.38 -10.31
C PHE A 140 7.36 2.60 -8.87
N PHE A 141 7.91 3.57 -8.16
CA PHE A 141 7.51 3.84 -6.79
C PHE A 141 6.03 4.27 -6.68
N LEU A 142 5.43 4.92 -7.68
CA LEU A 142 4.02 5.28 -7.64
C LEU A 142 3.12 4.05 -7.69
N TRP A 143 3.47 3.04 -8.48
CA TRP A 143 2.76 1.76 -8.50
C TRP A 143 2.81 1.05 -7.14
N ARG A 144 3.97 1.08 -6.48
CA ARG A 144 4.11 0.57 -5.11
C ARG A 144 3.23 1.34 -4.11
N GLN A 145 3.09 2.65 -4.28
CA GLN A 145 2.22 3.46 -3.43
C GLN A 145 0.74 3.15 -3.68
N PHE A 146 0.31 3.05 -4.94
CA PHE A 146 -1.04 2.66 -5.33
C PHE A 146 -1.44 1.34 -4.67
N ARG A 147 -0.57 0.34 -4.78
CA ARG A 147 -0.75 -0.95 -4.13
C ARG A 147 -0.97 -0.83 -2.62
N THR A 148 -0.13 -0.03 -1.94
CA THR A 148 -0.22 0.18 -0.50
C THR A 148 -1.56 0.80 -0.11
N VAL A 149 -2.06 1.76 -0.89
CA VAL A 149 -3.39 2.38 -0.69
C VAL A 149 -4.49 1.32 -0.72
N ILE A 150 -4.52 0.48 -1.77
CA ILE A 150 -5.52 -0.58 -1.93
C ILE A 150 -5.45 -1.59 -0.78
N LEU A 151 -4.24 -2.04 -0.42
CA LEU A 151 -4.08 -2.99 0.68
C LEU A 151 -4.54 -2.41 2.01
N THR A 152 -4.22 -1.15 2.31
CA THR A 152 -4.75 -0.48 3.50
C THR A 152 -6.28 -0.40 3.47
N LEU A 153 -6.90 -0.09 2.33
CA LEU A 153 -8.36 -0.06 2.22
C LEU A 153 -8.98 -1.44 2.47
N ILE A 154 -8.38 -2.51 1.94
CA ILE A 154 -8.84 -3.88 2.18
C ILE A 154 -8.68 -4.24 3.66
N ARG A 155 -7.54 -3.93 4.28
CA ARG A 155 -7.33 -4.13 5.72
C ARG A 155 -8.38 -3.41 6.56
N LEU A 156 -8.74 -2.18 6.20
CA LEU A 156 -9.80 -1.43 6.86
C LEU A 156 -11.19 -2.06 6.63
N ALA A 157 -11.48 -2.53 5.42
CA ALA A 157 -12.77 -3.15 5.08
C ALA A 157 -12.95 -4.56 5.67
N SER A 158 -11.85 -5.22 6.03
CA SER A 158 -11.80 -6.58 6.59
C SER A 158 -11.35 -6.61 8.06
N LEU A 159 -11.25 -5.46 8.73
CA LEU A 159 -10.84 -5.42 10.13
C LEU A 159 -11.94 -5.96 11.04
N GLU A 160 -11.71 -7.13 11.62
CA GLU A 160 -12.59 -7.79 12.58
C GLU A 160 -12.37 -7.21 14.00
N ASP A 161 -12.98 -6.06 14.28
CA ASP A 161 -13.07 -5.50 15.64
C ASP A 161 -14.50 -4.98 15.88
N PRO A 162 -15.15 -5.33 17.02
CA PRO A 162 -16.54 -4.95 17.28
C PRO A 162 -16.77 -3.43 17.37
N ALA A 163 -15.72 -2.63 17.59
CA ALA A 163 -15.82 -1.18 17.62
C ALA A 163 -15.52 -0.50 16.29
N TRP A 164 -15.14 -1.26 15.26
CA TRP A 164 -14.87 -0.75 13.93
C TRP A 164 -16.08 -0.95 13.01
N ASP A 165 -16.58 0.15 12.42
CA ASP A 165 -17.66 0.06 11.44
C ASP A 165 -17.09 -0.17 10.03
N VAL A 166 -17.00 -1.44 9.60
CA VAL A 166 -16.58 -1.78 8.23
C VAL A 166 -17.48 -1.17 7.15
N ASN A 167 -18.75 -0.86 7.46
CA ASN A 167 -19.65 -0.20 6.52
C ASN A 167 -19.29 1.28 6.34
N LEU A 168 -18.63 1.92 7.31
CA LEU A 168 -18.05 3.25 7.11
C LEU A 168 -17.04 3.23 5.96
N VAL A 169 -16.20 2.20 5.89
CA VAL A 169 -15.20 2.05 4.82
C VAL A 169 -15.90 1.90 3.47
N ARG A 170 -16.87 0.98 3.38
CA ARG A 170 -17.65 0.72 2.14
C ARG A 170 -18.45 1.94 1.66
N ARG A 171 -18.97 2.76 2.59
CA ARG A 171 -19.65 4.03 2.25
C ARG A 171 -18.67 5.12 1.81
N THR A 172 -17.41 5.06 2.26
CA THR A 172 -16.40 6.08 1.98
C THR A 172 -15.69 5.82 0.65
N VAL A 173 -15.43 4.55 0.33
CA VAL A 173 -14.75 4.10 -0.88
C VAL A 173 -15.37 2.81 -1.41
N ASP A 174 -15.53 2.73 -2.74
CA ASP A 174 -15.89 1.50 -3.43
C ASP A 174 -14.62 0.84 -3.97
N ILE A 175 -14.07 -0.11 -3.21
CA ILE A 175 -12.81 -0.80 -3.54
C ILE A 175 -12.95 -1.58 -4.86
N THR A 176 -14.12 -2.17 -5.13
CA THR A 176 -14.36 -2.93 -6.36
C THR A 176 -14.32 -1.99 -7.57
N SER A 177 -15.02 -0.86 -7.51
CA SER A 177 -15.00 0.16 -8.56
C SER A 177 -13.59 0.72 -8.79
N ILE A 178 -12.82 0.94 -7.72
CA ILE A 178 -11.43 1.39 -7.81
C ILE A 178 -10.57 0.37 -8.58
N LEU A 179 -10.70 -0.92 -8.27
CA LEU A 179 -9.96 -1.98 -8.95
C LEU A 179 -10.39 -2.11 -10.41
N ASP A 180 -11.69 -2.07 -10.70
CA ASP A 180 -12.25 -2.11 -12.07
C ASP A 180 -11.72 -0.96 -12.92
N GLN A 181 -11.80 0.28 -12.41
CA GLN A 181 -11.32 1.46 -13.12
C GLN A 181 -9.81 1.41 -13.36
N THR A 182 -9.05 0.90 -12.38
CA THR A 182 -7.59 0.76 -12.53
C THR A 182 -7.23 -0.27 -13.59
N ALA A 183 -7.92 -1.42 -13.60
CA ALA A 183 -7.74 -2.44 -14.63
C ALA A 183 -8.05 -1.90 -16.03
N GLN A 184 -9.16 -1.15 -16.16
CA GLN A 184 -9.55 -0.52 -17.41
C GLN A 184 -8.54 0.52 -17.89
N ASN A 185 -8.00 1.34 -16.99
CA ASN A 185 -6.97 2.33 -17.32
C ASN A 185 -5.69 1.62 -17.81
N LEU A 186 -5.26 0.56 -17.11
CA LEU A 186 -4.09 -0.24 -17.47
C LEU A 186 -4.25 -0.99 -18.80
N SER A 187 -5.44 -1.54 -19.09
CA SER A 187 -5.71 -2.23 -20.35
C SER A 187 -5.73 -1.29 -21.55
N ASN A 188 -6.03 -0.01 -21.32
CA ASN A 188 -6.13 1.01 -22.38
C ASN A 188 -4.80 1.69 -22.69
N VAL A 189 -3.72 1.37 -21.95
CA VAL A 189 -2.38 1.85 -22.25
C VAL A 189 -1.91 1.19 -23.55
N GLN A 190 -1.90 1.94 -24.65
CA GLN A 190 -1.37 1.46 -25.92
C GLN A 190 0.16 1.37 -25.82
N THR A 191 0.70 0.16 -25.96
CA THR A 191 2.14 -0.07 -26.11
C THR A 191 2.54 0.35 -27.53
N SER A 192 2.85 1.63 -27.70
CA SER A 192 3.49 2.14 -28.92
C SER A 192 4.85 1.45 -29.07
N GLY A 193 4.90 0.36 -29.81
CA GLY A 193 6.15 -0.37 -30.07
C GLY A 193 7.09 0.49 -30.89
N ASP A 194 8.14 1.02 -30.26
CA ASP A 194 9.53 0.97 -30.74
C ASP A 194 10.47 1.59 -29.68
N GLY A 195 11.34 0.77 -29.08
CA GLY A 195 12.49 1.23 -28.28
C GLY A 195 12.34 1.24 -26.75
N GLY A 196 12.84 0.19 -26.09
CA GLY A 196 13.08 0.15 -24.63
C GLY A 196 11.88 -0.20 -23.74
N VAL A 197 10.77 -0.60 -24.36
CA VAL A 197 9.43 -0.74 -23.76
C VAL A 197 9.27 -2.00 -22.88
N ASP A 198 10.14 -3.00 -23.00
CA ASP A 198 9.97 -4.31 -22.34
C ASP A 198 9.81 -4.23 -20.80
N ASP A 199 10.62 -3.44 -20.10
CA ASP A 199 10.54 -3.37 -18.62
C ASP A 199 9.32 -2.57 -18.13
N LEU A 200 8.89 -1.60 -18.92
CA LEU A 200 7.73 -0.76 -18.60
C LEU A 200 6.42 -1.45 -18.93
N GLU A 201 6.37 -2.14 -20.06
CA GLU A 201 5.32 -3.09 -20.42
C GLU A 201 5.21 -4.18 -19.36
N ASN A 202 6.34 -4.69 -18.85
CA ASN A 202 6.37 -5.63 -17.74
C ASN A 202 5.74 -5.03 -16.46
N VAL A 203 6.05 -3.79 -16.07
CA VAL A 203 5.44 -3.14 -14.89
C VAL A 203 3.93 -2.93 -15.06
N VAL A 204 3.46 -2.51 -16.24
CA VAL A 204 2.03 -2.31 -16.54
C VAL A 204 1.29 -3.64 -16.54
N ALA A 205 1.79 -4.65 -17.26
CA ALA A 205 1.21 -6.00 -17.31
C ALA A 205 1.18 -6.65 -15.92
N LYS A 206 2.26 -6.48 -15.16
CA LYS A 206 2.32 -6.90 -13.76
C LYS A 206 1.26 -6.21 -12.92
N SER A 207 1.21 -4.89 -12.95
CA SER A 207 0.23 -4.11 -12.17
C SER A 207 -1.21 -4.53 -12.52
N LEU A 208 -1.50 -4.80 -13.79
CA LEU A 208 -2.81 -5.29 -14.23
C LEU A 208 -3.13 -6.68 -13.68
N ALA A 209 -2.17 -7.62 -13.75
CA ALA A 209 -2.33 -8.96 -13.17
C ALA A 209 -2.61 -8.89 -11.66
N TRP A 210 -1.90 -8.02 -10.94
CA TRP A 210 -2.12 -7.81 -9.51
C TRP A 210 -3.50 -7.23 -9.22
N VAL A 211 -3.92 -6.18 -9.94
CA VAL A 211 -5.26 -5.57 -9.78
C VAL A 211 -6.37 -6.61 -10.01
N ASN A 212 -6.27 -7.40 -11.09
CA ASN A 212 -7.24 -8.44 -11.41
C ASN A 212 -7.30 -9.52 -10.31
N ARG A 213 -6.14 -9.92 -9.76
CA ARG A 213 -6.08 -10.88 -8.66
C ARG A 213 -6.74 -10.35 -7.39
N MET A 214 -6.46 -9.10 -7.02
CA MET A 214 -7.09 -8.45 -5.87
C MET A 214 -8.60 -8.34 -6.02
N ARG A 215 -9.06 -8.00 -7.23
CA ARG A 215 -10.48 -7.94 -7.58
C ARG A 215 -11.16 -9.29 -7.37
N SER A 216 -10.61 -10.36 -7.94
CA SER A 216 -11.16 -11.72 -7.79
C SER A 216 -11.20 -12.16 -6.33
N CYS A 217 -10.15 -11.85 -5.56
CA CYS A 217 -10.11 -12.17 -4.13
C CYS A 217 -11.17 -11.40 -3.34
N LEU A 218 -11.33 -10.10 -3.59
CA LEU A 218 -12.33 -9.27 -2.94
C LEU A 218 -13.76 -9.75 -3.24
N LEU A 219 -14.04 -10.13 -4.49
CA LEU A 219 -15.34 -10.69 -4.88
C LEU A 219 -15.61 -12.03 -4.18
N ALA A 220 -14.62 -12.91 -4.09
CA ALA A 220 -14.76 -14.18 -3.38
C ALA A 220 -15.09 -13.97 -1.88
N VAL A 221 -14.45 -12.99 -1.24
CA VAL A 221 -14.74 -12.64 0.16
C VAL A 221 -16.16 -12.09 0.31
N TYR A 222 -16.59 -11.17 -0.56
CA TYR A 222 -17.95 -10.62 -0.50
C TYR A 222 -19.04 -11.66 -0.81
N GLN A 223 -18.82 -12.53 -1.78
CA GLN A 223 -19.75 -13.62 -2.10
C GLN A 223 -19.83 -14.62 -0.95
N SER A 224 -18.71 -14.94 -0.30
CA SER A 224 -18.71 -15.82 0.88
C SER A 224 -19.44 -15.23 2.09
N THR A 225 -19.49 -13.89 2.24
CA THR A 225 -20.27 -13.23 3.29
C THR A 225 -21.77 -13.18 2.98
N ASP A 226 -22.16 -13.25 1.70
CA ASP A 226 -23.57 -13.35 1.28
C ASP A 226 -24.05 -14.82 1.24
N ASP A 227 -23.15 -15.78 1.00
CA ASP A 227 -23.41 -17.23 0.84
C ASP A 227 -23.33 -18.06 2.14
N GLU A 228 -23.45 -17.44 3.32
CA GLU A 228 -23.90 -18.19 4.52
C GLU A 228 -25.34 -18.77 4.35
N ALA A 229 -25.92 -18.63 3.14
CA ALA A 229 -27.06 -19.37 2.63
C ALA A 229 -26.77 -20.13 1.31
N SER A 230 -26.15 -21.33 1.42
CA SER A 230 -26.13 -22.48 0.47
C SER A 230 -24.84 -22.81 -0.30
N PRO A 231 -24.60 -24.12 -0.60
CA PRO A 231 -23.27 -24.67 -0.86
C PRO A 231 -23.11 -25.13 -2.32
N GLU A 232 -22.64 -24.28 -3.23
CA GLU A 232 -22.28 -24.69 -4.61
C GLU A 232 -21.02 -23.98 -5.12
N LEU A 233 -19.87 -24.13 -4.44
CA LEU A 233 -18.58 -23.59 -4.93
C LEU A 233 -17.43 -24.60 -5.04
N SER A 234 -17.70 -25.89 -4.83
CA SER A 234 -16.71 -26.94 -5.14
C SER A 234 -16.44 -27.10 -6.65
N SER A 235 -17.32 -26.58 -7.52
CA SER A 235 -17.22 -26.79 -8.97
C SER A 235 -16.46 -25.70 -9.74
N LEU A 236 -16.27 -24.51 -9.16
CA LEU A 236 -15.63 -23.38 -9.86
C LEU A 236 -14.11 -23.29 -9.64
N MET A 237 -13.60 -23.92 -8.57
CA MET A 237 -12.15 -24.01 -8.35
C MET A 237 -11.46 -25.08 -9.23
N ALA A 238 -12.22 -26.04 -9.78
CA ALA A 238 -11.67 -27.12 -10.60
C ALA A 238 -11.44 -26.74 -12.08
N ALA A 239 -11.91 -25.56 -12.53
CA ALA A 239 -11.87 -25.19 -13.95
C ALA A 239 -10.60 -24.40 -14.36
N VAL A 240 -9.68 -24.15 -13.43
CA VAL A 240 -8.38 -23.51 -13.71
C VAL A 240 -7.24 -24.45 -13.33
N GLU A 241 -7.27 -25.66 -13.89
CA GLU A 241 -6.12 -26.56 -13.88
C GLU A 241 -5.52 -26.60 -15.29
N THR A 242 -4.35 -25.98 -15.45
CA THR A 242 -3.41 -26.37 -16.51
C THR A 242 -2.24 -27.09 -15.81
N PRO A 243 -1.76 -28.23 -16.32
CA PRO A 243 -1.00 -29.16 -15.49
C PRO A 243 0.48 -28.79 -15.48
N GLY A 244 1.05 -28.63 -14.28
CA GLY A 244 2.49 -28.64 -14.08
C GLY A 244 2.96 -27.76 -12.93
N GLN A 245 3.25 -28.41 -11.80
CA GLN A 245 4.00 -27.88 -10.64
C GLN A 245 3.32 -26.80 -9.80
N MET A 246 2.38 -27.21 -8.95
CA MET A 246 2.24 -26.63 -7.60
C MET A 246 1.33 -27.48 -6.70
N ASP A 247 1.73 -28.73 -6.43
CA ASP A 247 0.95 -29.66 -5.57
C ASP A 247 1.29 -29.55 -4.07
N GLN A 248 1.86 -28.43 -3.62
CA GLN A 248 2.21 -28.24 -2.19
C GLN A 248 1.73 -26.92 -1.57
N GLY A 249 1.15 -25.98 -2.34
CA GLY A 249 0.65 -24.70 -1.80
C GLY A 249 -0.86 -24.64 -1.53
N VAL A 250 -1.64 -25.54 -2.14
CA VAL A 250 -3.11 -25.39 -2.19
C VAL A 250 -3.81 -25.94 -0.95
N SER A 251 -3.17 -26.82 -0.16
CA SER A 251 -3.78 -27.37 1.05
C SER A 251 -3.70 -26.47 2.30
N GLU A 252 -2.92 -25.39 2.29
CA GLU A 252 -2.78 -24.51 3.47
C GLU A 252 -3.81 -23.36 3.54
N LEU A 253 -4.58 -23.11 2.47
CA LEU A 253 -5.53 -21.99 2.39
C LEU A 253 -6.91 -22.27 3.00
N ARG A 254 -7.13 -23.45 3.62
CA ARG A 254 -8.45 -23.86 4.14
C ARG A 254 -8.76 -23.39 5.58
N GLY A 255 -7.92 -22.54 6.16
CA GLY A 255 -8.12 -22.00 7.52
C GLY A 255 -7.54 -20.62 7.76
N ALA A 256 -7.15 -19.91 6.70
CA ALA A 256 -6.55 -18.58 6.77
C ALA A 256 -7.67 -17.53 6.94
N SER A 257 -7.51 -16.59 7.89
CA SER A 257 -8.41 -15.42 7.96
C SER A 257 -8.36 -14.68 6.61
N GLY A 258 -9.44 -14.02 6.19
CA GLY A 258 -9.44 -13.25 4.93
C GLY A 258 -8.23 -12.32 4.79
N MET A 259 -7.73 -11.81 5.92
CA MET A 259 -6.50 -11.00 6.03
C MET A 259 -5.21 -11.74 5.65
N ASP A 260 -5.07 -13.02 5.98
CA ASP A 260 -3.89 -13.83 5.67
C ASP A 260 -3.79 -14.11 4.16
N ILE A 261 -4.95 -14.23 3.48
CA ILE A 261 -5.01 -14.34 2.02
C ILE A 261 -4.43 -13.06 1.40
N PHE A 262 -4.87 -11.87 1.83
CA PHE A 262 -4.37 -10.60 1.28
C PHE A 262 -2.90 -10.32 1.62
N LEU A 263 -2.40 -10.78 2.76
CA LEU A 263 -0.98 -10.64 3.15
C LEU A 263 -0.07 -11.61 2.39
N SER A 264 -0.54 -12.82 2.08
CA SER A 264 0.17 -13.76 1.19
C SER A 264 0.33 -13.16 -0.22
N LEU A 265 -0.74 -12.54 -0.74
CA LEU A 265 -0.74 -11.82 -2.01
C LEU A 265 0.19 -10.59 -2.03
N ASP A 266 0.53 -10.05 -0.86
CA ASP A 266 1.48 -8.93 -0.69
C ASP A 266 2.95 -9.39 -0.82
N ASN A 267 3.26 -10.67 -0.61
CA ASN A 267 4.62 -11.18 -0.74
C ASN A 267 4.93 -11.69 -2.15
N ASP A 268 3.95 -12.20 -2.89
CA ASP A 268 4.20 -12.89 -4.17
C ASP A 268 4.52 -11.97 -5.35
N PHE A 269 4.12 -10.70 -5.30
CA PHE A 269 4.11 -9.85 -6.50
C PHE A 269 5.32 -8.93 -6.66
N PHE A 270 5.85 -8.45 -5.54
CA PHE A 270 7.08 -7.67 -5.44
C PHE A 270 7.94 -8.21 -4.30
N GLY A 271 7.96 -9.54 -4.14
CA GLY A 271 8.67 -10.25 -3.08
C GLY A 271 10.10 -9.75 -2.90
N GLU A 272 10.66 -10.06 -1.73
CA GLU A 272 11.99 -9.64 -1.27
C GLU A 272 13.11 -9.80 -2.34
N ASP A 273 12.88 -10.64 -3.36
CA ASP A 273 13.82 -10.97 -4.43
C ASP A 273 13.59 -10.21 -5.77
N THR A 274 12.52 -9.44 -5.94
CA THR A 274 12.12 -8.93 -7.29
C THR A 274 12.87 -7.67 -7.73
N PHE A 275 13.52 -6.95 -6.81
CA PHE A 275 14.35 -5.81 -7.15
C PHE A 275 15.57 -5.81 -6.24
N GLY A 276 16.67 -6.38 -6.74
CA GLY A 276 17.99 -6.43 -6.11
C GLY A 276 18.58 -5.05 -5.80
N TRP A 277 17.95 -4.31 -4.91
CA TRP A 277 18.67 -3.42 -4.01
C TRP A 277 19.44 -4.33 -3.03
N PRO A 278 20.73 -4.08 -2.80
CA PRO A 278 21.47 -4.85 -1.81
C PRO A 278 20.72 -4.78 -0.49
N GLN A 279 20.59 -5.92 0.20
CA GLN A 279 20.52 -5.89 1.66
C GLN A 279 21.71 -5.04 2.12
N LEU A 280 21.48 -3.76 2.42
CA LEU A 280 22.55 -2.89 2.94
C LEU A 280 22.98 -3.29 4.35
N TYR A 281 22.47 -4.38 4.88
CA TYR A 281 23.02 -5.08 6.03
C TYR A 281 23.02 -6.58 5.73
N SER A 282 24.17 -7.07 5.30
CA SER A 282 24.51 -8.48 5.43
C SER A 282 24.58 -8.78 6.93
N GLU A 283 23.62 -9.57 7.40
CA GLU A 283 23.81 -10.41 8.58
C GLU A 283 24.87 -11.46 8.24
N ASN A 284 26.14 -11.09 8.40
CA ASN A 284 27.23 -12.02 8.66
C ASN A 284 28.20 -11.31 9.59
N GLY A 285 28.22 -11.75 10.85
CA GLY A 285 29.16 -11.28 11.85
C GLY A 285 30.60 -11.60 11.46
N ILE A 286 31.50 -10.64 11.69
CA ILE A 286 32.43 -10.54 12.82
C ILE A 286 32.86 -9.07 12.93
#